data_AF-A0A4P5ZWN7-F1
#
_entry.id   AF-A0A4P5ZWN7-F1
#
_cell.length_a   1.000
_cell.length_b   1.000
_cell.length_c   1.000
_cell.angle_alpha   90.00
_cell.angle_beta   90.00
_cell.angle_gamma   90.00
#
_symmetry.space_group_name_H-M   'P 1'
#
loop_
_entity.id
_entity.type
_entity.pdbx_description
1 polymer ?
#
loop_
_entity_poly.entity_id
_entity_poly.type
_entity_poly.pdbx_seq_one_letter_code
_entity_poly.pdbx_strand_id
1 'polypeptide(L)'
;MGVVVDAPVELRTVGCSDEISTVIRAVYKQVLGNPHIMESERLVTAESQLANGGISVREFVRQVAKSEFYRSRYFESCAPYRFVELNFKHLLGRAPSCQAELSEHIRRCIEEGYDAEIDSYLDSQEYQDMFGEMIVPYYQGAKTQVGQKQVNYNRTLSLYQGYAGVDSAFTASRLVEAVATNSGNKIQLPSSGGRLGAYQDATEKTFKIVVKGSKFDAPRRLSNTVYLVSGAKMTPQIQRIHRSGGKIISINEVS
;
A
#
# COMPACT_ATOMS: atom_id res chain seq x y z
N MET A 1 -11.50 3.16 11.37
CA MET A 1 -11.53 3.54 9.94
C MET A 1 -11.35 2.26 9.16
N GLY A 2 -12.45 1.64 8.73
CA GLY A 2 -12.40 0.38 7.98
C GLY A 2 -11.64 0.63 6.68
N VAL A 3 -10.66 -0.22 6.37
CA VAL A 3 -10.09 -0.28 5.03
C VAL A 3 -11.28 -0.57 4.12
N VAL A 4 -11.72 0.44 3.36
CA VAL A 4 -12.84 0.30 2.44
C VAL A 4 -12.38 -0.71 1.40
N VAL A 5 -12.85 -1.94 1.57
CA VAL A 5 -12.79 -2.94 0.51
C VAL A 5 -13.82 -2.44 -0.48
N ASP A 6 -13.37 -1.77 -1.55
CA ASP A 6 -14.27 -1.31 -2.61
C ASP A 6 -15.12 -2.51 -3.05
N ALA A 7 -16.44 -2.32 -3.10
CA ALA A 7 -17.34 -3.35 -3.57
C ALA A 7 -16.96 -3.70 -5.02
N PRO A 8 -17.00 -4.99 -5.41
CA PRO A 8 -16.66 -5.37 -6.78
C PRO A 8 -17.61 -4.66 -7.74
N VAL A 9 -17.03 -3.88 -8.66
CA VAL A 9 -17.78 -3.24 -9.75
C VAL A 9 -17.77 -4.21 -10.92
N GLU A 10 -18.95 -4.70 -11.28
CA GLU A 10 -19.13 -5.69 -12.34
C GLU A 10 -20.04 -5.15 -13.44
N LEU A 11 -19.72 -5.47 -14.68
CA LEU A 11 -20.54 -5.13 -15.84
C LEU A 11 -21.50 -6.28 -16.13
N ARG A 12 -22.75 -6.18 -15.65
CA ARG A 12 -23.77 -7.23 -15.84
C ARG A 12 -24.50 -7.15 -17.17
N THR A 13 -24.75 -5.93 -17.67
CA THR A 13 -25.49 -5.71 -18.91
C THR A 13 -24.86 -4.59 -19.73
N VAL A 14 -24.72 -4.79 -21.05
CA VAL A 14 -24.09 -3.83 -21.98
C VAL A 14 -25.04 -2.67 -22.36
N GLY A 15 -26.25 -2.61 -21.78
CA GLY A 15 -27.30 -1.66 -22.19
C GLY A 15 -27.37 -0.36 -21.37
N CYS A 16 -26.82 -0.32 -20.16
CA CYS A 16 -26.91 0.85 -19.30
C CYS A 16 -25.67 1.74 -19.43
N SER A 17 -25.81 2.87 -20.12
CA SER A 17 -24.75 3.88 -20.29
C SER A 17 -24.13 4.33 -18.96
N ASP A 18 -24.94 4.43 -17.90
CA ASP A 18 -24.47 4.84 -16.58
C ASP A 18 -23.59 3.75 -15.95
N GLU A 19 -23.99 2.48 -16.00
CA GLU A 19 -23.18 1.36 -15.50
C GLU A 19 -21.83 1.29 -16.23
N ILE A 20 -21.84 1.40 -17.56
CA ILE A 20 -20.61 1.42 -18.37
C ILE A 20 -19.70 2.58 -17.95
N SER A 21 -20.26 3.78 -17.77
CA SER A 21 -19.47 4.94 -17.33
C SER A 21 -18.85 4.75 -15.94
N THR A 22 -19.57 4.10 -15.02
CA THR A 22 -19.04 3.78 -13.68
C THR A 22 -17.93 2.75 -13.74
N VAL A 23 -18.05 1.74 -14.60
CA VAL A 23 -17.01 0.72 -14.85
C VAL A 23 -15.76 1.36 -15.44
N ILE A 24 -15.91 2.21 -16.48
CA ILE A 24 -14.79 2.93 -17.10
C ILE A 24 -14.05 3.75 -16.04
N ARG A 25 -14.78 4.51 -15.22
CA ARG A 25 -14.19 5.32 -14.15
C ARG A 25 -13.50 4.47 -13.09
N ALA A 26 -14.09 3.34 -12.72
CA ALA A 26 -13.51 2.41 -11.76
C ALA A 26 -12.20 1.79 -12.29
N VAL A 27 -12.18 1.36 -13.55
CA VAL A 27 -10.97 0.82 -14.22
C VAL A 27 -9.87 1.87 -14.25
N TYR A 28 -10.18 3.10 -14.68
CA TYR A 28 -9.19 4.16 -14.69
C TYR A 28 -8.65 4.47 -13.30
N LYS A 29 -9.51 4.51 -12.28
CA LYS A 29 -9.09 4.76 -10.91
C LYS A 29 -8.20 3.63 -10.37
N GLN A 30 -8.56 2.38 -10.64
CA GLN A 30 -7.80 1.22 -10.16
C GLN A 30 -6.48 1.04 -10.91
N VAL A 31 -6.55 0.90 -12.24
CA VAL A 31 -5.41 0.53 -13.08
C VAL A 31 -4.41 1.67 -13.11
N LEU A 32 -4.88 2.93 -13.21
CA LEU A 32 -3.95 4.06 -13.28
C LEU A 32 -3.50 4.53 -11.89
N GLY A 33 -3.98 3.96 -10.77
CA GLY A 33 -3.52 4.35 -9.42
C GLY A 33 -4.06 5.69 -8.92
N ASN A 34 -5.33 5.98 -9.22
CA ASN A 34 -6.07 7.19 -8.86
C ASN A 34 -5.44 8.54 -9.28
N PRO A 35 -4.93 8.72 -10.51
CA PRO A 35 -4.47 10.01 -10.99
C PRO A 35 -5.66 10.85 -11.46
N HIS A 36 -5.48 12.16 -11.49
CA HIS A 36 -6.39 13.05 -12.21
C HIS A 36 -6.13 12.93 -13.71
N ILE A 37 -7.07 12.32 -14.42
CA ILE A 37 -7.00 12.08 -15.87
C ILE A 37 -7.66 13.27 -16.57
N MET A 38 -6.94 13.87 -17.52
CA MET A 38 -7.49 14.95 -18.35
C MET A 38 -8.25 14.38 -19.54
N GLU A 39 -9.16 15.15 -20.13
CA GLU A 39 -9.96 14.70 -21.27
C GLU A 39 -9.11 14.29 -22.48
N SER A 40 -7.96 14.94 -22.67
CA SER A 40 -6.99 14.61 -23.73
C SER A 40 -6.27 13.27 -23.54
N GLU A 41 -6.25 12.74 -22.33
CA GLU A 41 -5.53 11.51 -21.97
C GLU A 41 -6.45 10.28 -21.95
N ARG A 42 -7.76 10.47 -22.20
CA ARG A 42 -8.75 9.40 -22.21
C ARG A 42 -8.67 8.56 -23.47
N LEU A 43 -8.86 7.25 -23.32
CA LEU A 43 -8.80 6.28 -24.41
C LEU A 43 -10.19 6.10 -25.04
N VAL A 44 -10.64 7.11 -25.79
CA VAL A 44 -12.01 7.16 -26.36
C VAL A 44 -12.34 5.94 -27.23
N THR A 45 -11.35 5.42 -27.96
CA THR A 45 -11.49 4.22 -28.80
C THR A 45 -11.80 2.98 -27.96
N ALA A 46 -11.03 2.76 -26.90
CA ALA A 46 -11.22 1.65 -25.96
C ALA A 46 -12.56 1.75 -25.22
N GLU A 47 -12.93 2.96 -24.78
CA GLU A 47 -14.22 3.21 -24.13
C GLU A 47 -15.40 2.87 -25.06
N SER A 48 -15.31 3.25 -26.33
CA SER A 48 -16.34 2.97 -27.33
C SER A 48 -16.47 1.48 -27.63
N GLN A 49 -15.35 0.74 -27.67
CA GLN A 49 -15.35 -0.71 -27.85
C GLN A 49 -16.02 -1.42 -26.67
N LEU A 50 -15.77 -0.98 -25.44
CA LEU A 50 -16.41 -1.52 -24.24
C LEU A 50 -17.91 -1.23 -24.25
N ALA A 51 -18.31 0.00 -24.60
CA ALA A 51 -19.71 0.41 -24.65
C ALA A 51 -20.52 -0.38 -25.69
N ASN A 52 -19.90 -0.75 -26.81
CA ASN A 52 -20.53 -1.59 -27.84
C ASN A 52 -20.49 -3.09 -27.52
N GLY A 53 -19.86 -3.50 -26.41
CA GLY A 53 -19.68 -4.92 -26.06
C GLY A 53 -18.70 -5.67 -26.96
N GLY A 54 -17.85 -4.96 -27.71
CA GLY A 54 -16.83 -5.58 -28.57
C GLY A 54 -15.64 -6.12 -27.80
N ILE A 55 -15.41 -5.64 -26.58
CA ILE A 55 -14.36 -6.08 -25.66
C ILE A 55 -14.93 -6.32 -24.25
N SER A 56 -14.31 -7.23 -23.51
CA SER A 56 -14.64 -7.46 -22.09
C SER A 56 -13.95 -6.44 -21.17
N VAL A 57 -14.31 -6.41 -19.89
CA VAL A 57 -13.66 -5.53 -18.91
C VAL A 57 -12.18 -5.89 -18.77
N ARG A 58 -11.84 -7.18 -18.82
CA ARG A 58 -10.44 -7.66 -18.83
C ARG A 58 -9.64 -7.11 -20.02
N GLU A 59 -10.23 -7.13 -21.21
CA GLU A 59 -9.58 -6.61 -22.42
C GLU A 59 -9.48 -5.07 -22.38
N PHE A 60 -10.46 -4.39 -21.81
CA PHE A 60 -10.37 -2.95 -21.57
C PHE A 60 -9.24 -2.61 -20.57
N VAL A 61 -9.10 -3.38 -19.49
CA VAL A 61 -7.97 -3.25 -18.54
C VAL A 61 -6.63 -3.48 -19.28
N ARG A 62 -6.55 -4.46 -20.19
CA ARG A 62 -5.38 -4.71 -21.04
C ARG A 62 -5.02 -3.47 -21.87
N GLN A 63 -5.99 -2.88 -22.57
CA GLN A 63 -5.76 -1.69 -23.39
C GLN A 63 -5.34 -0.47 -22.54
N VAL A 64 -5.91 -0.30 -21.35
CA VAL A 64 -5.52 0.77 -20.41
C VAL A 64 -4.09 0.56 -19.90
N ALA A 65 -3.71 -0.66 -19.52
CA ALA A 65 -2.36 -0.97 -19.05
C ALA A 65 -1.31 -0.87 -20.17
N LYS A 66 -1.67 -1.14 -21.42
CA LYS A 66 -0.78 -0.97 -22.60
C LYS A 66 -0.72 0.47 -23.13
N SER A 67 -1.50 1.39 -22.57
CA SER A 67 -1.52 2.78 -23.02
C SER A 67 -0.20 3.51 -22.75
N GLU A 68 0.13 4.48 -23.60
CA GLU A 68 1.28 5.36 -23.43
C GLU A 68 1.20 6.13 -22.10
N PHE A 69 -0.01 6.46 -21.64
CA PHE A 69 -0.23 7.12 -20.36
C PHE A 69 0.22 6.26 -19.16
N TYR A 70 -0.10 4.97 -19.16
CA TYR A 70 0.35 4.07 -18.10
C TYR A 70 1.86 3.81 -18.20
N ARG A 71 2.38 3.62 -19.41
CA ARG A 71 3.80 3.39 -19.68
C ARG A 71 4.69 4.55 -19.22
N SER A 72 4.38 5.79 -19.61
CA SER A 72 5.16 6.97 -19.21
C SER A 72 5.21 7.16 -17.70
N ARG A 73 4.11 6.88 -16.99
CA ARG A 73 4.04 7.03 -15.53
C ARG A 73 4.75 5.92 -14.78
N TYR A 74 4.56 4.65 -15.16
CA TYR A 74 4.99 3.53 -14.32
C TYR A 74 6.16 2.74 -14.88
N PHE A 75 6.37 2.75 -16.19
CA PHE A 75 7.49 2.05 -16.80
C PHE A 75 8.71 2.97 -16.96
N GLU A 76 8.51 4.18 -17.47
CA GLU A 76 9.63 5.09 -17.79
C GLU A 76 10.14 5.86 -16.57
N SER A 77 9.25 6.23 -15.64
CA SER A 77 9.64 7.03 -14.48
C SER A 77 10.17 6.19 -13.31
N CYS A 78 9.71 4.94 -13.17
CA CYS A 78 9.92 4.13 -11.97
C CYS A 78 11.04 3.10 -12.14
N ALA A 79 11.63 2.67 -11.01
CA ALA A 79 12.56 1.55 -11.01
C ALA A 79 11.85 0.22 -11.34
N PRO A 80 12.53 -0.79 -11.93
CA PRO A 80 11.90 -2.06 -12.32
C PRO A 80 11.14 -2.77 -11.19
N TYR A 81 11.68 -2.74 -9.96
CA TYR A 81 11.00 -3.29 -8.79
C TYR A 81 9.69 -2.56 -8.47
N ARG A 82 9.69 -1.22 -8.59
CA ARG A 82 8.48 -0.41 -8.36
C ARG A 82 7.44 -0.66 -9.44
N PHE A 83 7.88 -0.80 -10.69
CA PHE A 83 7.00 -1.13 -11.82
C PHE A 83 6.25 -2.45 -11.57
N VAL A 84 6.98 -3.52 -11.25
CA VAL A 84 6.38 -4.84 -10.95
C VAL A 84 5.45 -4.75 -9.73
N GLU A 85 5.87 -4.10 -8.65
CA GLU A 85 5.01 -3.89 -7.46
C GLU A 85 3.69 -3.18 -7.79
N LEU A 86 3.76 -2.19 -8.68
CA LEU A 86 2.58 -1.45 -9.13
C LEU A 86 1.72 -2.29 -10.06
N ASN A 87 2.28 -3.10 -10.95
CA ASN A 87 1.50 -4.02 -11.79
C ASN A 87 0.71 -5.02 -10.93
N PHE A 88 1.35 -5.63 -9.92
CA PHE A 88 0.66 -6.48 -8.94
C PHE A 88 -0.48 -5.74 -8.22
N LYS A 89 -0.24 -4.47 -7.87
CA LYS A 89 -1.24 -3.63 -7.19
C LYS A 89 -2.42 -3.29 -8.12
N HIS A 90 -2.16 -2.86 -9.34
CA HIS A 90 -3.15 -2.36 -10.29
C HIS A 90 -3.98 -3.48 -10.93
N LEU A 91 -3.32 -4.56 -11.33
CA LEU A 91 -3.94 -5.65 -12.09
C LEU A 91 -4.44 -6.79 -11.20
N LEU A 92 -3.67 -7.19 -10.18
CA LEU A 92 -4.01 -8.31 -9.30
C LEU A 92 -4.56 -7.86 -7.93
N GLY A 93 -4.43 -6.58 -7.57
CA GLY A 93 -4.94 -6.05 -6.30
C GLY A 93 -4.18 -6.56 -5.06
N ARG A 94 -2.95 -7.06 -5.23
CA ARG A 94 -2.10 -7.58 -4.15
C ARG A 94 -0.65 -7.13 -4.29
N ALA A 95 0.18 -7.45 -3.29
CA ALA A 95 1.63 -7.31 -3.37
C ALA A 95 2.30 -8.62 -3.85
N PRO A 96 3.54 -8.54 -4.39
CA PRO A 96 4.34 -9.73 -4.68
C PRO A 96 4.65 -10.54 -3.41
N SER A 97 4.53 -11.86 -3.51
CA SER A 97 4.64 -12.78 -2.38
C SER A 97 6.08 -13.16 -2.07
N CYS A 98 6.92 -13.24 -3.09
CA CYS A 98 8.32 -13.64 -2.97
C CYS A 98 9.20 -12.95 -4.01
N GLN A 99 10.50 -12.97 -3.74
CA GLN A 99 11.50 -12.45 -4.67
C GLN A 99 11.53 -13.23 -5.99
N ALA A 100 11.23 -14.53 -5.96
CA ALA A 100 11.21 -15.37 -7.16
C ALA A 100 10.15 -14.90 -8.17
N GLU A 101 8.92 -14.66 -7.70
CA GLU A 101 7.81 -14.12 -8.51
C GLU A 101 8.19 -12.76 -9.11
N LEU A 102 8.73 -11.86 -8.29
CA LEU A 102 9.18 -10.54 -8.78
C LEU A 102 10.30 -10.67 -9.83
N SER A 103 11.27 -11.56 -9.60
CA SER A 103 12.37 -11.77 -10.54
C SER A 103 11.92 -12.39 -11.87
N GLU A 104 10.88 -13.21 -11.86
CA GLU A 104 10.29 -13.80 -13.06
C GLU A 104 9.67 -12.71 -13.94
N HIS A 105 8.90 -11.79 -13.36
CA HIS A 105 8.30 -10.68 -14.10
C HIS A 105 9.35 -9.73 -14.67
N ILE A 106 10.37 -9.37 -13.89
CA ILE A 106 11.48 -8.55 -14.41
C ILE A 106 12.18 -9.25 -15.57
N ARG A 107 12.42 -10.56 -15.45
CA ARG A 107 13.06 -11.34 -16.52
C ARG A 107 12.20 -11.36 -17.78
N ARG A 108 10.90 -11.61 -17.64
CA ARG A 108 9.93 -11.59 -18.74
C ARG A 108 9.90 -10.22 -19.42
N CYS A 109 9.93 -9.13 -18.66
CA CYS A 109 10.03 -7.77 -19.19
C CYS A 109 11.21 -7.60 -20.16
N ILE A 110 12.36 -8.17 -19.79
CA ILE A 110 13.61 -8.02 -20.52
C ILE A 110 13.64 -8.93 -21.75
N GLU A 111 13.14 -10.16 -21.61
CA GLU A 111 13.18 -11.17 -22.68
C GLU A 111 12.08 -10.98 -23.73
N GLU A 112 10.86 -10.65 -23.30
CA GLU A 112 9.66 -10.63 -24.15
C GLU A 112 9.11 -9.20 -24.37
N GLY A 113 9.57 -8.24 -23.59
CA GLY A 113 9.17 -6.85 -23.68
C GLY A 113 7.98 -6.47 -22.78
N TYR A 114 7.55 -5.21 -22.93
CA TYR A 114 6.54 -4.59 -22.07
C TYR A 114 5.14 -5.21 -22.23
N ASP A 115 4.70 -5.41 -23.47
CA ASP A 115 3.34 -5.90 -23.73
C ASP A 115 3.14 -7.33 -23.20
N ALA A 116 4.16 -8.18 -23.36
CA ALA A 116 4.17 -9.55 -22.87
C ALA A 116 4.14 -9.61 -21.34
N GLU A 117 4.84 -8.69 -20.66
CA GLU A 117 4.75 -8.60 -19.21
C GLU A 117 3.32 -8.25 -18.75
N ILE A 118 2.67 -7.27 -19.36
CA ILE A 118 1.28 -6.91 -19.01
C ILE A 118 0.32 -8.09 -19.26
N ASP A 119 0.46 -8.77 -20.39
CA ASP A 119 -0.37 -9.93 -20.72
C ASP A 119 -0.16 -11.08 -19.72
N SER A 120 1.06 -11.26 -19.20
CA SER A 120 1.36 -12.30 -18.21
C SER A 120 0.53 -12.20 -16.93
N TYR A 121 0.13 -10.99 -16.51
CA TYR A 121 -0.75 -10.81 -15.36
C TYR A 121 -2.20 -11.12 -15.70
N LEU A 122 -2.68 -10.68 -16.88
CA LEU A 122 -4.09 -10.77 -17.28
C LEU A 122 -4.50 -12.16 -17.80
N ASP A 123 -3.54 -12.91 -18.33
CA ASP A 123 -3.74 -14.30 -18.77
C ASP A 123 -3.37 -15.32 -17.68
N SER A 124 -3.01 -14.85 -16.49
CA SER A 124 -2.80 -15.73 -15.34
C SER A 124 -4.11 -16.36 -14.86
N GLN A 125 -4.03 -17.62 -14.42
CA GLN A 125 -5.18 -18.31 -13.80
C GLN A 125 -5.69 -17.55 -12.58
N GLU A 126 -4.80 -16.88 -11.85
CA GLU A 126 -5.16 -16.07 -10.69
C GLU A 126 -6.10 -14.91 -11.04
N TYR A 127 -5.84 -14.21 -12.15
CA TYR A 127 -6.73 -13.15 -12.60
C TYR A 127 -8.10 -13.70 -12.98
N GLN A 128 -8.12 -14.82 -13.71
CA GLN A 128 -9.35 -15.45 -14.18
C GLN A 128 -10.22 -15.98 -13.04
N ASP A 129 -9.62 -16.64 -12.05
CA ASP A 129 -10.32 -17.21 -10.90
C ASP A 129 -10.92 -16.13 -9.98
N MET A 130 -10.26 -14.95 -9.92
CA MET A 130 -10.65 -13.89 -8.99
C MET A 130 -11.57 -12.83 -9.58
N PHE A 131 -11.30 -12.38 -10.81
CA PHE A 131 -12.04 -11.29 -11.47
C PHE A 131 -12.84 -11.79 -12.67
N GLY A 132 -12.40 -12.86 -13.33
CA GLY A 132 -12.97 -13.30 -14.59
C GLY A 132 -12.88 -12.21 -15.66
N GLU A 133 -13.91 -12.11 -16.52
CA GLU A 133 -13.87 -11.21 -17.67
C GLU A 133 -14.62 -9.88 -17.49
N MET A 134 -15.54 -9.82 -16.52
CA MET A 134 -16.53 -8.73 -16.39
C MET A 134 -16.40 -7.93 -15.09
N ILE A 135 -15.48 -8.30 -14.20
CA ILE A 135 -15.27 -7.60 -12.93
C ILE A 135 -14.02 -6.72 -13.04
N VAL A 136 -14.15 -5.47 -12.57
CA VAL A 136 -13.02 -4.55 -12.47
C VAL A 136 -12.06 -5.05 -11.40
N PRO A 137 -10.73 -5.08 -11.63
CA PRO A 137 -9.77 -5.41 -10.59
C PRO A 137 -9.98 -4.56 -9.35
N TYR A 138 -9.82 -5.15 -8.17
CA TYR A 138 -9.99 -4.47 -6.90
C TYR A 138 -8.98 -4.98 -5.89
N TYR A 139 -8.72 -4.20 -4.84
CA TYR A 139 -7.76 -4.57 -3.79
C TYR A 139 -8.23 -5.80 -3.01
N GLN A 140 -7.41 -6.84 -3.02
CA GLN A 140 -7.72 -8.10 -2.35
C GLN A 140 -6.92 -8.32 -1.07
N GLY A 141 -5.71 -7.74 -0.97
CA GLY A 141 -4.82 -8.03 0.15
C GLY A 141 -5.25 -7.45 1.51
N ALA A 142 -6.46 -6.87 1.60
CA ALA A 142 -7.11 -6.55 2.87
C ALA A 142 -7.94 -7.72 3.45
N LYS A 143 -8.04 -8.84 2.73
CA LYS A 143 -8.64 -10.10 3.22
C LYS A 143 -7.57 -11.19 3.31
N THR A 144 -7.62 -12.00 4.35
CA THR A 144 -6.78 -13.21 4.45
C THR A 144 -7.30 -14.26 3.47
N GLN A 145 -6.42 -14.75 2.60
CA GLN A 145 -6.74 -15.83 1.66
C GLN A 145 -6.07 -17.14 2.12
N VAL A 146 -6.75 -18.26 1.88
CA VAL A 146 -6.22 -19.59 2.21
C VAL A 146 -5.03 -19.89 1.30
N GLY A 147 -3.95 -20.41 1.87
CA GLY A 147 -2.71 -20.75 1.12
C GLY A 147 -1.76 -19.57 0.89
N GLN A 148 -2.15 -18.34 1.22
CA GLN A 148 -1.29 -17.16 1.09
C GLN A 148 -0.55 -16.83 2.39
N LYS A 149 0.67 -16.27 2.27
CA LYS A 149 1.47 -15.86 3.43
C LYS A 149 0.82 -14.66 4.12
N GLN A 150 0.77 -14.67 5.45
CA GLN A 150 0.27 -13.52 6.22
C GLN A 150 1.06 -12.22 5.94
N VAL A 151 2.33 -12.33 5.59
CA VAL A 151 3.17 -11.18 5.21
C VAL A 151 2.59 -10.45 3.98
N ASN A 152 1.89 -11.14 3.08
CA ASN A 152 1.28 -10.54 1.90
C ASN A 152 0.19 -9.53 2.26
N TYR A 153 -0.55 -9.77 3.35
CA TYR A 153 -1.53 -8.82 3.89
C TYR A 153 -0.84 -7.50 4.27
N ASN A 154 0.21 -7.58 5.08
CA ASN A 154 0.96 -6.39 5.49
C ASN A 154 1.61 -5.69 4.28
N ARG A 155 2.17 -6.43 3.32
CA ARG A 155 2.77 -5.88 2.09
C ARG A 155 1.76 -5.15 1.23
N THR A 156 0.60 -5.75 0.99
CA THR A 156 -0.46 -5.13 0.18
C THR A 156 -0.97 -3.86 0.85
N LEU A 157 -1.17 -3.87 2.17
CA LEU A 157 -1.57 -2.68 2.91
C LEU A 157 -0.51 -1.59 2.90
N SER A 158 0.79 -1.93 2.85
CA SER A 158 1.83 -0.90 2.73
C SER A 158 1.87 -0.26 1.34
N LEU A 159 1.42 -0.95 0.29
CA LEU A 159 1.24 -0.36 -1.04
C LEU A 159 -0.02 0.51 -1.12
N TYR A 160 -1.05 0.18 -0.34
CA TYR A 160 -2.30 0.93 -0.28
C TYR A 160 -2.16 2.21 0.57
N GLN A 161 -2.42 3.37 -0.03
CA GLN A 161 -2.26 4.68 0.63
C GLN A 161 -3.59 5.31 1.07
N GLY A 162 -4.68 4.55 1.03
CA GLY A 162 -6.03 5.08 1.22
C GLY A 162 -6.63 5.64 -0.07
N TYR A 163 -7.90 6.06 0.04
CA TYR A 163 -8.71 6.50 -1.10
C TYR A 163 -8.17 7.75 -1.82
N ALA A 164 -7.49 8.63 -1.10
CA ALA A 164 -6.92 9.87 -1.64
C ALA A 164 -5.45 9.72 -2.08
N GLY A 165 -4.85 8.54 -1.91
CA GLY A 165 -3.48 8.29 -2.34
C GLY A 165 -3.37 8.21 -3.86
N VAL A 166 -2.20 8.60 -4.38
CA VAL A 166 -1.86 8.52 -5.81
C VAL A 166 -0.53 7.77 -5.95
N ASP A 167 -0.47 6.79 -6.84
CA ASP A 167 0.71 5.93 -6.96
C ASP A 167 1.93 6.61 -7.57
N SER A 168 1.69 7.59 -8.45
CA SER A 168 2.76 8.41 -9.05
C SER A 168 3.43 9.35 -8.05
N ALA A 169 2.93 9.49 -6.82
CA ALA A 169 3.58 10.29 -5.79
C ALA A 169 4.91 9.68 -5.30
N PHE A 170 5.13 8.38 -5.54
CA PHE A 170 6.32 7.65 -5.09
C PHE A 170 6.92 6.82 -6.22
N THR A 171 8.11 7.23 -6.65
CA THR A 171 8.88 6.59 -7.72
C THR A 171 9.76 5.42 -7.21
N ALA A 172 10.14 5.46 -5.93
CA ALA A 172 10.92 4.38 -5.31
C ALA A 172 10.01 3.21 -4.91
N SER A 173 10.55 1.98 -4.99
CA SER A 173 9.86 0.80 -4.47
C SER A 173 9.74 0.86 -2.95
N ARG A 174 8.60 0.36 -2.45
CA ARG A 174 8.30 0.31 -1.01
C ARG A 174 8.57 -1.06 -0.41
N LEU A 175 8.68 -2.09 -1.24
CA LEU A 175 8.75 -3.47 -0.80
C LEU A 175 10.09 -4.16 -1.11
N VAL A 176 11.05 -3.53 -1.82
CA VAL A 176 12.34 -4.18 -2.20
C VAL A 176 12.95 -4.91 -1.01
N GLU A 177 13.22 -4.21 0.10
CA GLU A 177 13.90 -4.80 1.25
C GLU A 177 13.08 -5.91 1.89
N ALA A 178 11.76 -5.70 2.06
CA ALA A 178 10.86 -6.66 2.69
C ALA A 178 10.67 -7.95 1.86
N VAL A 179 10.67 -7.82 0.53
CA VAL A 179 10.55 -8.95 -0.40
C VAL A 179 11.89 -9.69 -0.51
N ALA A 180 13.00 -8.96 -0.64
CA ALA A 180 14.34 -9.54 -0.74
C ALA A 180 14.76 -10.29 0.52
N THR A 181 14.46 -9.74 1.71
CA THR A 181 14.78 -10.39 3.00
C THR A 181 13.70 -11.37 3.47
N ASN A 182 12.58 -11.47 2.73
CA ASN A 182 11.38 -12.19 3.15
C ASN A 182 10.94 -11.86 4.59
N SER A 183 11.19 -10.62 5.02
CA SER A 183 10.83 -10.14 6.35
C SER A 183 9.41 -9.54 6.36
N GLY A 184 8.82 -9.49 7.55
CA GLY A 184 7.54 -8.81 7.75
C GLY A 184 7.71 -7.30 7.68
N ASN A 185 6.75 -6.60 7.07
CA ASN A 185 6.72 -5.15 7.04
C ASN A 185 5.71 -4.60 8.05
N LYS A 186 6.01 -3.42 8.62
CA LYS A 186 5.09 -2.67 9.46
C LYS A 186 4.05 -1.97 8.57
N ILE A 187 2.77 -2.13 8.87
CA ILE A 187 1.70 -1.41 8.17
C ILE A 187 1.81 0.08 8.54
N GLN A 188 2.15 0.91 7.57
CA GLN A 188 2.09 2.37 7.70
C GLN A 188 0.75 2.83 7.14
N LEU A 189 -0.20 3.09 8.03
CA LEU A 189 -1.49 3.67 7.64
C LEU A 189 -1.26 5.14 7.24
N PRO A 190 -1.98 5.65 6.23
CA PRO A 190 -1.97 7.08 5.94
C PRO A 190 -2.37 7.85 7.21
N SER A 191 -1.52 8.80 7.62
CA SER A 191 -1.69 9.57 8.85
C SER A 191 -3.08 10.21 8.90
N SER A 192 -3.90 9.77 9.85
CA SER A 192 -5.13 10.48 10.23
C SER A 192 -4.75 11.68 11.10
N GLY A 193 -4.22 12.74 10.48
CA GLY A 193 -4.16 14.07 11.11
C GLY A 193 -2.94 14.37 11.99
N GLY A 194 -1.80 13.71 11.78
CA GLY A 194 -0.52 14.18 12.32
C GLY A 194 0.08 15.28 11.42
N ARG A 195 0.61 16.37 12.01
CA ARG A 195 1.36 17.40 11.27
C ARG A 195 2.57 16.76 10.58
N LEU A 196 2.68 16.90 9.26
CA LEU A 196 3.90 16.59 8.50
C LEU A 196 4.97 17.65 8.82
N GLY A 197 5.73 17.45 9.89
CA GLY A 197 6.96 18.18 10.17
C GLY A 197 8.18 17.33 9.80
N ALA A 198 9.28 17.97 9.40
CA ALA A 198 10.58 17.30 9.20
C ALA A 198 11.13 16.62 10.48
N TYR A 199 10.48 16.88 11.62
CA TYR A 199 10.78 16.30 12.92
C TYR A 199 9.50 15.66 13.45
N GLN A 200 9.59 14.44 14.00
CA GLN A 200 8.49 13.86 14.78
C GLN A 200 8.08 14.86 15.86
N ASP A 201 6.78 15.12 15.98
CA ASP A 201 6.26 16.02 17.01
C ASP A 201 6.83 15.57 18.37
N ALA A 202 7.26 16.52 19.20
CA ALA A 202 7.93 16.20 20.46
C ALA A 202 7.08 15.26 21.34
N THR A 203 5.77 15.27 21.11
CA THR A 203 4.72 14.38 21.64
C THR A 203 4.91 12.89 21.33
N GLU A 204 5.33 12.54 20.11
CA GLU A 204 5.42 11.14 19.63
C GLU A 204 6.70 10.43 20.09
N LYS A 205 7.75 11.19 20.41
CA LYS A 205 9.02 10.65 20.89
C LYS A 205 8.84 9.93 22.22
N THR A 206 9.46 8.77 22.36
CA THR A 206 9.55 8.08 23.65
C THR A 206 10.87 8.40 24.35
N PHE A 207 10.79 8.67 25.65
CA PHE A 207 11.93 8.94 26.50
C PHE A 207 12.05 7.87 27.57
N LYS A 208 13.27 7.39 27.77
CA LYS A 208 13.67 6.51 28.85
C LYS A 208 14.21 7.35 30.01
N ILE A 209 13.45 7.39 31.09
CA ILE A 209 13.82 8.06 32.34
C ILE A 209 14.33 7.02 33.32
N VAL A 210 15.59 7.16 33.75
CA VAL A 210 16.17 6.32 34.79
C VAL A 210 16.11 7.06 36.13
N VAL A 211 15.50 6.45 37.14
CA VAL A 211 15.24 7.05 38.45
C VAL A 211 15.88 6.20 39.55
N LYS A 212 16.44 6.84 40.57
CA LYS A 212 17.00 6.23 41.78
C LYS A 212 16.29 6.75 43.02
N GLY A 213 16.19 5.92 44.05
CA GLY A 213 15.74 6.37 45.37
C GLY A 213 14.23 6.62 45.49
N SER A 214 13.42 6.05 44.60
CA SER A 214 11.97 5.98 44.83
C SER A 214 11.68 5.13 46.07
N LYS A 215 10.66 5.50 46.84
CA LYS A 215 10.20 4.68 47.96
C LYS A 215 9.67 3.35 47.41
N PHE A 216 10.10 2.24 48.00
CA PHE A 216 9.69 0.90 47.60
C PHE A 216 8.93 0.22 48.73
N ASP A 217 7.81 -0.41 48.39
CA ASP A 217 7.00 -1.17 49.36
C ASP A 217 7.60 -2.56 49.66
N ALA A 218 8.59 -3.00 48.87
CA ALA A 218 9.26 -4.30 49.02
C ALA A 218 10.74 -4.23 48.61
N PRO A 219 11.62 -5.09 49.17
CA PRO A 219 13.04 -5.11 48.85
C PRO A 219 13.30 -5.49 47.39
N ARG A 220 14.14 -4.71 46.70
CA ARG A 220 14.50 -4.91 45.28
C ARG A 220 16.00 -5.13 45.13
N ARG A 221 16.38 -6.03 44.20
CA ARG A 221 17.78 -6.32 43.84
C ARG A 221 18.51 -5.16 43.14
N LEU A 222 17.78 -4.26 42.49
CA LEU A 222 18.32 -3.07 41.83
C LEU A 222 17.59 -1.84 42.34
N SER A 223 18.34 -0.80 42.70
CA SER A 223 17.79 0.46 43.24
C SER A 223 17.24 1.41 42.18
N ASN A 224 17.39 1.06 40.89
CA ASN A 224 17.05 1.95 39.78
C ASN A 224 15.77 1.47 39.09
N THR A 225 14.86 2.40 38.83
CA THR A 225 13.62 2.15 38.07
C THR A 225 13.67 2.88 36.74
N VAL A 226 13.21 2.21 35.68
CA VAL A 226 13.18 2.75 34.33
C VAL A 226 11.73 3.02 33.93
N TYR A 227 11.45 4.23 33.44
CA TYR A 227 10.16 4.60 32.88
C TYR A 227 10.31 4.90 31.38
N LEU A 228 9.43 4.32 30.55
CA LEU A 228 9.28 4.69 29.15
C LEU A 228 8.04 5.58 29.03
N VAL A 229 8.22 6.80 28.53
CA VAL A 229 7.19 7.84 28.55
C VAL A 229 7.17 8.55 27.20
N SER A 230 5.99 8.75 26.62
CA SER A 230 5.85 9.62 25.44
C SER A 230 6.08 11.08 25.83
N GLY A 231 6.62 11.88 24.92
CA GLY A 231 6.95 13.28 25.14
C GLY A 231 5.79 14.12 25.70
N ALA A 232 4.55 13.87 25.27
CA ALA A 232 3.37 14.56 25.80
C ALA A 232 3.12 14.28 27.29
N LYS A 233 3.58 13.14 27.80
CA LYS A 233 3.40 12.73 29.20
C LYS A 233 4.68 12.90 30.03
N MET A 234 5.70 13.56 29.50
CA MET A 234 6.97 13.78 30.21
C MET A 234 6.79 14.61 31.47
N THR A 235 6.19 15.79 31.35
CA THR A 235 5.96 16.71 32.48
C THR A 235 5.17 16.06 33.62
N PRO A 236 3.99 15.43 33.40
CA PRO A 236 3.27 14.80 34.50
C PRO A 236 4.04 13.62 35.11
N GLN A 237 4.82 12.87 34.32
CA GLN A 237 5.61 11.76 34.84
C GLN A 237 6.78 12.26 35.72
N ILE A 238 7.48 13.30 35.29
CA ILE A 238 8.56 13.92 36.07
C ILE A 238 8.03 14.45 37.41
N GLN A 239 6.89 15.14 37.38
CA GLN A 239 6.22 15.62 38.60
C GLN A 239 5.85 14.46 39.54
N ARG A 240 5.35 13.34 39.00
CA ARG A 240 5.05 12.13 39.77
C ARG A 240 6.31 11.53 40.41
N ILE A 241 7.42 11.47 39.67
CA ILE A 241 8.71 10.97 40.17
C ILE A 241 9.18 11.82 41.35
N HIS A 242 9.18 13.14 41.21
CA HIS A 242 9.55 14.05 42.29
C HIS A 242 8.63 13.93 43.51
N ARG A 243 7.31 13.83 43.30
CA ARG A 243 6.35 13.63 44.40
C ARG A 243 6.59 12.31 45.16
N SER A 244 7.02 11.27 44.45
CA SER A 244 7.39 9.98 45.06
C SER A 244 8.77 9.96 45.73
N GLY A 245 9.52 11.07 45.67
CA GLY A 245 10.87 11.19 46.24
C GLY A 245 12.00 10.60 45.38
N GLY A 246 11.70 10.18 44.14
CA GLY A 246 12.70 9.65 43.22
C GLY A 246 13.60 10.74 42.64
N LYS A 247 14.91 10.44 42.53
CA LYS A 247 15.91 11.28 41.87
C LYS A 247 16.17 10.77 40.45
N ILE A 248 15.97 11.63 39.45
CA ILE A 248 16.25 11.33 38.05
C ILE A 248 17.77 11.28 37.84
N ILE A 249 18.26 10.21 37.22
CA ILE A 249 19.68 10.01 36.85
C ILE A 249 19.92 10.47 35.41
N SER A 250 19.09 9.98 34.48
CA SER A 250 19.22 10.30 33.06
C SER A 250 17.87 10.24 32.36
N ILE A 251 17.77 11.01 31.28
CA ILE A 251 16.63 11.04 30.36
C ILE A 251 17.21 10.91 28.95
N ASN A 252 16.98 9.77 28.31
CA ASN A 252 17.46 9.51 26.96
C ASN A 252 16.28 9.32 26.02
N GLU A 253 16.37 9.88 24.82
CA GLU A 253 15.42 9.58 23.75
C GLU A 253 15.59 8.11 23.32
N VAL A 254 14.47 7.40 23.19
CA VAL A 254 14.39 6.05 22.64
C VAL A 254 13.52 6.17 21.40
N SER A 255 14.15 5.99 20.24
CA SER A 255 13.52 6.05 18.91
C SER A 255 12.29 5.15 18.80
#